data_AF-A0A971N803-F1
#
_entry.id   AF-A0A971N803-F1
#
_cell.length_a   1.000
_cell.length_b   1.000
_cell.length_c   1.000
_cell.angle_alpha   90.00
_cell.angle_beta   90.00
_cell.angle_gamma   90.00
#
_symmetry.space_group_name_H-M   'P 1'
#
loop_
_entity.id
_entity.type
_entity.pdbx_description
1 polymer ?
#
loop_
_entity_poly.entity_id
_entity_poly.type
_entity_poly.pdbx_seq_one_letter_code
_entity_poly.pdbx_strand_id
1 'polypeptide(L)'
;MKFVGVTACPTGVAHTYMAAEALEMAAQELGHELKVETQGSMGIENELTPEEIAAADAVIFAVDTSVVRADRFAGKPILNRGVSEVIKHPREAILAAVELVEKGGGGSEQTATVKPGESGQPRTTSRDTEKEEKEKRKVLFGWLKRK
;
A
#
# COMPACT_ATOMS: atom_id res chain seq x y z
N MET A 1 11.58 -10.78 -13.50
CA MET A 1 10.63 -9.86 -14.16
C MET A 1 11.14 -8.44 -14.01
N LYS A 2 10.72 -7.56 -14.90
CA LYS A 2 11.00 -6.13 -14.86
C LYS A 2 9.75 -5.38 -14.46
N PHE A 3 9.82 -4.62 -13.38
CA PHE A 3 8.72 -3.85 -12.85
C PHE A 3 9.05 -2.35 -12.91
N VAL A 4 8.00 -1.55 -13.00
CA VAL A 4 8.10 -0.11 -12.78
C VAL A 4 7.12 0.30 -11.69
N GLY A 5 7.51 1.24 -10.84
CA GLY A 5 6.72 1.67 -9.71
C GLY A 5 6.43 3.17 -9.74
N VAL A 6 5.31 3.58 -9.14
CA VAL A 6 5.04 4.98 -8.82
C VAL A 6 4.68 5.08 -7.35
N THR A 7 5.35 5.96 -6.63
CA THR A 7 5.07 6.26 -5.22
C THR A 7 4.54 7.67 -5.07
N ALA A 8 3.47 7.87 -4.31
CA ALA A 8 2.89 9.20 -4.11
C ALA A 8 2.14 9.30 -2.77
N CYS A 9 2.57 10.20 -1.90
CA CYS A 9 1.94 10.44 -0.61
C CYS A 9 1.68 11.94 -0.39
N PRO A 10 0.44 12.37 -0.14
CA PRO A 10 0.12 13.78 0.06
C PRO A 10 0.65 14.33 1.39
N THR A 11 0.89 13.46 2.39
CA THR A 11 1.34 13.87 3.72
C THR A 11 2.82 14.24 3.79
N GLY A 12 3.62 13.93 2.75
CA GLY A 12 5.01 14.34 2.67
C GLY A 12 5.91 13.36 1.91
N VAL A 13 7.13 13.82 1.59
CA VAL A 13 8.11 13.08 0.80
C VAL A 13 8.73 11.87 1.52
N ALA A 14 8.69 11.85 2.86
CA ALA A 14 9.31 10.79 3.65
C ALA A 14 8.70 9.42 3.33
N HIS A 15 7.37 9.28 3.38
CA HIS A 15 6.71 8.02 3.07
C HIS A 15 6.85 7.65 1.59
N THR A 16 6.90 8.64 0.69
CA THR A 16 7.17 8.41 -0.74
C THR A 16 8.52 7.73 -0.94
N TYR A 17 9.60 8.28 -0.39
CA TYR A 17 10.94 7.69 -0.52
C TYR A 17 11.07 6.37 0.24
N MET A 18 10.49 6.26 1.44
CA MET A 18 10.50 5.01 2.20
C MET A 18 9.81 3.87 1.43
N ALA A 19 8.69 4.14 0.76
CA ALA A 19 8.02 3.15 -0.05
C ALA A 19 8.83 2.78 -1.30
N ALA A 20 9.48 3.76 -1.94
CA ALA A 20 10.33 3.52 -3.10
C ALA A 20 11.52 2.61 -2.74
N GLU A 21 12.26 2.96 -1.69
CA GLU A 21 13.40 2.18 -1.21
C GLU A 21 12.97 0.76 -0.77
N ALA A 22 11.87 0.65 -0.04
CA ALA A 22 11.35 -0.65 0.41
C ALA A 22 11.00 -1.58 -0.76
N LEU A 23 10.40 -1.03 -1.83
CA LEU A 23 10.10 -1.79 -3.04
C LEU A 23 11.36 -2.19 -3.80
N GLU A 24 12.32 -1.28 -3.95
CA GLU A 24 13.58 -1.55 -4.64
C GLU A 24 14.37 -2.65 -3.95
N MET A 25 14.50 -2.58 -2.62
CA MET A 25 15.13 -3.63 -1.82
C MET A 25 14.39 -4.96 -1.97
N ALA A 26 13.06 -4.98 -1.84
CA ALA A 26 12.29 -6.21 -1.95
C ALA A 26 12.37 -6.84 -3.35
N ALA A 27 12.37 -6.02 -4.41
CA ALA A 27 12.54 -6.50 -5.78
C ALA A 27 13.93 -7.13 -5.97
N GLN A 28 14.99 -6.46 -5.48
CA GLN A 28 16.35 -6.97 -5.55
C GLN A 28 16.51 -8.29 -4.77
N GLU A 29 15.92 -8.39 -3.57
CA GLU A 29 15.91 -9.61 -2.75
C GLU A 29 15.23 -10.79 -3.45
N LEU A 30 14.20 -10.52 -4.25
CA LEU A 30 13.46 -11.52 -5.02
C LEU A 30 14.06 -11.78 -6.42
N GLY A 31 15.18 -11.11 -6.77
CA GLY A 31 15.84 -11.26 -8.07
C GLY A 31 15.06 -10.64 -9.23
N HIS A 32 14.41 -9.51 -8.99
CA HIS A 32 13.65 -8.75 -9.98
C HIS A 32 14.22 -7.34 -10.14
N GLU A 33 14.05 -6.78 -11.33
CA GLU A 33 14.40 -5.39 -11.60
C GLU A 33 13.20 -4.50 -11.31
N LEU A 34 13.41 -3.42 -10.55
CA LEU A 34 12.38 -2.42 -10.29
C LEU A 34 12.99 -1.03 -10.41
N LYS A 35 12.28 -0.14 -11.11
CA LYS A 35 12.56 1.30 -11.08
C LYS A 35 11.34 2.06 -10.56
N VAL A 36 11.52 2.94 -9.59
CA VAL A 36 10.41 3.68 -8.95
C VAL A 36 10.47 5.17 -9.29
N GLU A 37 9.37 5.70 -9.83
CA GLU A 37 9.10 7.13 -9.94
C GLU A 37 8.52 7.65 -8.61
N THR A 38 9.03 8.76 -8.10
CA THR A 38 8.54 9.38 -6.86
C THR A 38 7.81 10.66 -7.19
N GLN A 39 6.54 10.74 -6.81
CA GLN A 39 5.69 11.91 -7.01
C GLN A 39 5.36 12.53 -5.65
N GLY A 40 5.87 13.75 -5.41
CA GLY A 40 5.67 14.46 -4.16
C GLY A 40 5.39 15.94 -4.37
N SER A 41 5.41 16.69 -3.27
CA SER A 41 5.27 18.16 -3.30
C SER A 41 6.40 18.86 -4.06
N MET A 42 7.55 18.20 -4.21
CA MET A 42 8.70 18.70 -4.97
C MET A 42 8.61 18.41 -6.48
N GLY A 43 7.56 17.71 -6.91
CA GLY A 43 7.35 17.32 -8.30
C GLY A 43 7.60 15.82 -8.51
N ILE A 44 7.91 15.48 -9.77
CA ILE A 44 8.24 14.11 -10.20
C ILE A 44 9.76 13.99 -10.21
N GLU A 45 10.26 12.96 -9.52
CA GLU A 45 11.67 12.57 -9.53
C GLU A 45 11.79 11.12 -10.01
N ASN A 46 12.96 10.76 -10.53
CA ASN A 46 13.22 9.45 -11.15
C ASN A 46 12.16 9.08 -12.21
N GLU A 47 11.80 10.07 -13.04
CA GLU A 47 10.76 9.91 -14.06
C GLU A 47 11.01 8.68 -14.93
N LEU A 48 9.95 7.88 -15.09
CA LEU A 48 9.98 6.69 -15.93
C LEU A 48 9.88 7.08 -17.40
N THR A 49 10.82 6.58 -18.20
CA THR A 49 10.79 6.82 -19.65
C THR A 49 9.76 5.89 -20.31
N PRO A 50 9.21 6.26 -21.49
CA PRO A 50 8.31 5.40 -22.23
C PRO A 50 8.90 4.02 -22.54
N GLU A 51 10.21 3.94 -22.78
CA GLU A 51 10.91 2.69 -23.05
C GLU A 51 10.96 1.78 -21.82
N GLU A 52 11.14 2.36 -20.63
CA GLU A 52 11.14 1.62 -19.36
C GLU A 52 9.75 1.07 -19.04
N ILE A 53 8.70 1.86 -19.28
CA ILE A 53 7.31 1.44 -19.11
C ILE A 53 6.95 0.34 -20.12
N ALA A 54 7.38 0.48 -21.37
CA ALA A 54 7.15 -0.52 -22.41
C ALA A 54 7.86 -1.85 -22.10
N ALA A 55 9.07 -1.80 -21.56
CA ALA A 55 9.86 -2.97 -21.17
C ALA A 55 9.40 -3.64 -19.87
N ALA A 56 8.54 -2.98 -19.09
CA ALA A 56 8.02 -3.53 -17.83
C ALA A 56 6.96 -4.60 -18.06
N ASP A 57 7.02 -5.66 -17.26
CA ASP A 57 6.02 -6.74 -17.20
C ASP A 57 4.76 -6.27 -16.46
N ALA A 58 4.93 -5.52 -15.36
CA ALA A 58 3.83 -4.90 -14.62
C ALA A 58 4.25 -3.58 -13.96
N VAL A 59 3.23 -2.84 -13.51
CA VAL A 59 3.34 -1.53 -12.88
C VAL A 59 2.83 -1.61 -11.44
N ILE A 60 3.58 -1.06 -10.47
CA ILE A 60 3.21 -1.04 -9.06
C ILE A 60 2.93 0.40 -8.63
N PHE A 61 1.68 0.71 -8.34
CA PHE A 61 1.28 1.99 -7.74
C PHE A 61 1.20 1.84 -6.23
N ALA A 62 2.14 2.50 -5.54
CA ALA A 62 2.20 2.65 -4.10
C ALA A 62 1.77 4.07 -3.74
N VAL A 63 0.46 4.35 -3.80
CA VAL A 63 -0.05 5.72 -3.74
C VAL A 63 -1.22 5.87 -2.78
N ASP A 64 -1.22 7.00 -2.06
CA ASP A 64 -2.35 7.43 -1.23
C ASP A 64 -3.13 8.58 -1.90
N THR A 65 -2.76 8.94 -3.13
CA THR A 65 -3.36 10.01 -3.95
C THR A 65 -3.37 9.60 -5.43
N SER A 66 -3.99 10.41 -6.28
CA SER A 66 -3.99 10.19 -7.73
C SER A 66 -2.58 10.30 -8.32
N VAL A 67 -2.21 9.34 -9.16
CA VAL A 67 -0.96 9.35 -9.93
C VAL A 67 -1.05 10.39 -11.05
N VAL A 68 -0.04 11.25 -11.14
CA VAL A 68 0.14 12.19 -12.25
C VAL A 68 0.61 11.41 -13.48
N ARG A 69 0.02 11.68 -14.65
CA ARG A 69 0.34 11.02 -15.93
C ARG A 69 0.15 9.49 -15.92
N ALA A 70 -0.92 9.04 -15.27
CA ALA A 70 -1.30 7.63 -15.19
C ALA A 70 -1.62 7.01 -16.56
N ASP A 71 -1.95 7.82 -17.56
CA ASP A 71 -2.24 7.43 -18.94
C ASP A 71 -1.08 6.67 -19.61
N ARG A 72 0.17 6.96 -19.22
CA ARG A 72 1.37 6.30 -19.75
C ARG A 72 1.43 4.80 -19.43
N PHE A 73 0.72 4.36 -18.39
CA PHE A 73 0.72 2.98 -17.92
C PHE A 73 -0.48 2.18 -18.45
N ALA A 74 -1.31 2.77 -19.31
CA ALA A 74 -2.48 2.12 -19.88
C ALA A 74 -2.10 0.84 -20.66
N GLY A 75 -2.86 -0.23 -20.45
CA GLY A 75 -2.64 -1.52 -21.10
C GLY A 75 -1.57 -2.40 -20.44
N LYS A 76 -0.87 -1.91 -19.41
CA LYS A 76 -0.01 -2.75 -18.57
C LYS A 76 -0.80 -3.32 -17.38
N PRO A 77 -0.41 -4.50 -16.87
CA PRO A 77 -0.93 -5.01 -15.62
C PRO A 77 -0.53 -4.07 -14.46
N ILE A 78 -1.51 -3.51 -13.75
CA ILE A 78 -1.28 -2.52 -12.67
C ILE A 78 -1.70 -3.13 -11.33
N LEU A 79 -0.75 -3.19 -10.39
CA LEU A 79 -1.01 -3.42 -8.98
C LEU A 79 -1.15 -2.08 -8.26
N ASN A 80 -2.27 -1.84 -7.59
CA ASN A 80 -2.48 -0.63 -6.78
C ASN A 80 -2.55 -0.98 -5.29
N ARG A 81 -1.73 -0.30 -4.48
CA ARG A 81 -1.62 -0.43 -3.02
C ARG A 81 -1.35 0.91 -2.36
N GLY A 82 -1.71 1.03 -1.09
CA GLY A 82 -1.41 2.21 -0.28
C GLY A 82 0.08 2.27 0.10
N VAL A 83 0.61 3.48 0.28
CA VAL A 83 2.03 3.71 0.62
C VAL A 83 2.38 3.00 1.93
N SER A 84 1.48 3.10 2.92
CA SER A 84 1.67 2.48 4.24
C SER A 84 1.69 0.94 4.21
N GLU A 85 0.95 0.33 3.28
CA GLU A 85 0.94 -1.14 3.11
C GLU A 85 2.26 -1.60 2.50
N VAL A 86 2.71 -0.90 1.46
CA VAL A 86 3.97 -1.20 0.76
C VAL A 86 5.18 -1.07 1.68
N ILE A 87 5.21 -0.07 2.56
CA ILE A 87 6.31 0.08 3.54
C ILE A 87 6.35 -1.12 4.51
N LYS A 88 5.18 -1.63 4.94
CA LYS A 88 5.10 -2.73 5.91
C LYS A 88 5.32 -4.10 5.27
N HIS A 89 4.86 -4.27 4.05
CA HIS A 89 4.80 -5.54 3.33
C HIS A 89 5.35 -5.42 1.89
N PRO A 90 6.60 -4.93 1.70
CA PRO A 90 7.11 -4.65 0.36
C PRO A 90 7.29 -5.92 -0.48
N ARG A 91 7.70 -7.03 0.15
CA ARG A 91 7.83 -8.33 -0.53
C ARG A 91 6.48 -8.84 -1.05
N GLU A 92 5.42 -8.66 -0.27
CA GLU A 92 4.07 -9.07 -0.68
C GLU A 92 3.59 -8.25 -1.88
N ALA A 93 3.92 -6.96 -1.95
CA ALA A 93 3.62 -6.12 -3.11
C ALA A 93 4.32 -6.62 -4.38
N ILE A 94 5.60 -6.99 -4.30
CA ILE A 94 6.32 -7.54 -5.46
C ILE A 94 5.74 -8.90 -5.88
N LEU A 95 5.47 -9.80 -4.93
CA LEU A 95 4.88 -11.11 -5.23
C LEU A 95 3.50 -10.99 -5.86
N ALA A 96 2.66 -10.07 -5.36
CA ALA A 96 1.36 -9.79 -5.95
C ALA A 96 1.48 -9.26 -7.39
N ALA A 97 2.53 -8.47 -7.70
CA ALA A 97 2.79 -8.02 -9.06
C ALA A 97 3.24 -9.18 -9.97
N VAL A 98 4.07 -10.10 -9.47
CA VAL A 98 4.47 -11.33 -10.19
C VAL A 98 3.23 -12.18 -10.52
N GLU A 99 2.38 -12.46 -9.53
CA GLU A 99 1.17 -13.24 -9.76
C GLU A 99 0.24 -12.60 -10.80
N LEU A 100 0.16 -11.28 -10.81
CA LEU A 100 -0.68 -10.52 -11.72
C LEU A 100 -0.16 -10.59 -13.17
N VAL A 101 1.16 -10.70 -13.36
CA VAL A 101 1.77 -11.02 -14.67
C VAL A 101 1.46 -12.47 -15.07
N GLU A 102 1.65 -13.42 -14.16
CA GLU A 102 1.46 -14.86 -14.44
C GLU A 102 0.00 -15.24 -14.76
N LYS A 103 -0.98 -14.55 -14.14
CA LYS A 103 -2.41 -14.75 -14.39
C LYS A 103 -2.90 -14.18 -15.73
N GLY A 104 -2.01 -13.60 -16.54
CA GLY A 104 -2.32 -13.22 -17.92
C GLY A 104 -3.12 -11.93 -18.08
N GLY A 105 -2.86 -10.91 -17.25
CA GLY A 105 -3.20 -9.52 -17.57
C GLY A 105 -4.67 -9.26 -17.94
N GLY A 106 -5.61 -9.68 -17.09
CA GLY A 106 -6.98 -9.17 -17.12
C GLY A 106 -7.04 -7.79 -16.45
N GLY A 107 -7.28 -6.74 -17.23
CA GLY A 107 -7.41 -5.38 -16.72
C GLY A 107 -8.48 -5.25 -15.62
N SER A 108 -8.13 -4.43 -14.62
CA SER A 108 -8.95 -3.83 -13.56
C SER A 108 -9.89 -4.74 -12.77
N GLU A 109 -9.55 -4.98 -11.50
CA GLU A 109 -10.56 -4.96 -10.44
C GLU A 109 -10.04 -4.05 -9.32
N GLN A 110 -10.70 -2.90 -9.20
CA GLN A 110 -10.58 -1.98 -8.07
C GLN A 110 -11.24 -2.63 -6.85
N THR A 111 -10.50 -2.80 -5.76
CA THR A 111 -11.11 -2.76 -4.42
C THR A 111 -10.50 -1.61 -3.64
N ALA A 112 -10.87 -0.40 -4.08
CA ALA A 112 -10.90 0.75 -3.20
C ALA A 112 -12.06 0.57 -2.22
N THR A 113 -11.84 -0.13 -1.11
CA THR A 113 -12.73 -0.02 0.07
C THR A 113 -12.37 1.26 0.81
N VAL A 114 -12.82 2.40 0.27
CA VAL A 114 -12.89 3.66 1.03
C VAL A 114 -14.19 3.61 1.84
N LYS A 115 -14.08 3.49 3.16
CA LYS A 115 -15.21 3.74 4.06
C LYS A 115 -15.56 5.24 4.01
N PRO A 116 -16.83 5.65 3.78
CA PRO A 116 -17.26 7.00 4.08
C PRO A 116 -17.51 7.12 5.58
N GLY A 117 -16.87 8.10 6.22
CA GLY A 117 -16.99 8.27 7.66
C GLY A 117 -16.24 9.48 8.17
N GLU A 118 -16.71 10.65 7.73
CA GLU A 118 -16.72 11.92 8.46
C GLU A 118 -16.49 11.76 9.99
N SER A 119 -15.53 12.49 10.54
CA SER A 119 -15.73 13.30 11.74
C SER A 119 -14.42 13.95 12.19
N GLY A 120 -14.50 15.23 12.51
CA GLY A 120 -13.42 15.96 13.15
C GLY A 120 -13.04 15.33 14.49
N GLN A 121 -11.81 15.63 14.91
CA GLN A 121 -11.29 15.28 16.24
C GLN A 121 -12.24 15.75 17.35
N PRO A 122 -12.23 15.06 18.51
CA PRO A 122 -11.36 15.58 19.56
C PRO A 122 -10.58 14.52 20.34
N ARG A 123 -9.49 14.99 20.94
CA ARG A 123 -8.63 14.32 21.93
C ARG A 123 -9.46 13.74 23.08
N THR A 124 -9.22 12.48 23.47
CA THR A 124 -9.33 12.05 24.88
C THR A 124 -8.40 10.86 25.18
N THR A 125 -7.52 11.15 26.13
CA THR A 125 -6.73 10.31 27.04
C THR A 125 -7.00 8.80 27.10
N SER A 126 -5.90 8.05 27.00
CA SER A 126 -5.64 6.72 27.51
C SER A 126 -6.00 6.57 28.99
N ARG A 127 -7.24 6.17 29.32
CA ARG A 127 -7.59 5.72 30.68
C ARG A 127 -8.90 4.92 30.82
N ASP A 128 -9.27 4.06 29.87
CA ASP A 128 -10.52 3.27 29.98
C ASP A 128 -10.41 1.80 29.53
N THR A 129 -9.25 1.15 29.69
CA THR A 129 -9.12 -0.31 29.44
C THR A 129 -9.32 -1.19 30.69
N GLU A 130 -9.45 -0.63 31.88
CA GLU A 130 -9.45 -1.42 33.13
C GLU A 130 -10.85 -1.75 33.70
N LYS A 131 -11.91 -1.10 33.18
CA LYS A 131 -13.27 -1.23 33.72
C LYS A 131 -14.07 -2.35 33.06
N GLU A 132 -13.86 -2.57 31.76
CA GLU A 132 -14.60 -3.57 30.97
C GLU A 132 -14.17 -5.02 31.30
N GLU A 133 -12.90 -5.23 31.67
CA GLU A 133 -12.38 -6.57 31.99
C GLU A 133 -12.87 -7.09 33.36
N LYS A 134 -13.08 -6.18 34.33
CA LYS A 134 -13.62 -6.52 35.67
C LYS A 134 -15.09 -6.94 35.61
N GLU A 135 -15.86 -6.39 34.68
CA GLU A 135 -17.28 -6.73 34.52
C GLU A 135 -17.45 -8.13 33.89
N LYS A 136 -16.64 -8.45 32.87
CA LYS A 136 -16.61 -9.78 32.25
C LYS A 136 -16.22 -10.89 33.24
N ARG A 137 -15.29 -10.61 34.16
CA ARG A 137 -14.91 -11.56 35.23
C ARG A 137 -16.01 -11.79 36.26
N LYS A 138 -16.81 -10.78 36.62
CA LYS A 138 -17.94 -10.94 37.55
C LYS A 138 -19.04 -11.82 36.97
N VAL A 139 -19.37 -11.62 35.68
CA VAL A 139 -20.40 -12.42 35.00
C VAL A 139 -19.96 -13.88 34.88
N LEU A 140 -18.69 -14.12 34.52
CA LEU A 140 -18.14 -15.47 34.39
C LEU A 140 -18.08 -16.22 35.73
N PHE A 141 -17.68 -15.55 36.82
CA PHE A 141 -17.61 -16.17 38.14
C PHE A 141 -18.99 -16.41 38.76
N GLY A 142 -19.99 -15.63 38.38
CA GLY A 142 -21.39 -15.81 38.79
C GLY A 142 -22.05 -17.07 38.19
N TRP A 143 -21.65 -17.47 36.99
CA TRP A 143 -22.16 -18.70 36.34
C TRP A 143 -21.55 -19.97 36.94
N LEU A 144 -20.27 -19.92 37.37
CA LEU A 144 -19.55 -21.07 37.90
C LEU A 144 -19.97 -21.49 39.32
N LYS A 145 -20.57 -20.60 40.11
CA LYS A 145 -21.03 -20.87 41.49
C LYS A 145 -22.46 -21.40 41.60
N ARG A 146 -23.14 -21.66 40.47
CA ARG A 146 -24.55 -22.10 40.43
C ARG A 146 -24.72 -23.47 39.73
N LYS A 147 -23.64 -24.26 39.70
CA LYS A 147 -23.57 -25.64 39.22
C LYS A 147 -22.77 -26.47 40.22
#